data_AF-A0A812I6D4-F1
#
_entry.id   AF-A0A812I6D4-F1
#
_cell.length_a   1.000
_cell.length_b   1.000
_cell.length_c   1.000
_cell.angle_alpha   90.00
_cell.angle_beta   90.00
_cell.angle_gamma   90.00
#
_symmetry.space_group_name_H-M   'P 1'
#
loop_
_entity.id
_entity.type
_entity.pdbx_description
1 polymer ?
#
loop_
_entity_poly.entity_id
_entity_poly.type
_entity_poly.pdbx_seq_one_letter_code
_entity_poly.pdbx_strand_id
1 'polypeptide(L)'
;MGAAWSSWDPLSACAGGPAPANGQTSSGGGSQEVDQAVDEISAQAAELEEAMMQEAMYQSLVNVPAAVEGHEDSDLQAAIQQSMRPQAPPEPAPTEESMRLQRLLDSLGMKRIDVGSTNLSEDGALLSNQCFYLAIARSWLASAEHGSGMLVRDSALQLKREIEACVFCVRGDARELGDEAEAYTDYLSCVIQGQSPASTSAIADLAIAIFASSLGGIEAYEGQGYSSLPREQQVANLALVWHRPGHFEAVVASDGGKVGINLRELIEIAQGQNVVAAVVKN
;
A
#
# COMPACT_ATOMS: atom_id res chain seq x y z
N MET A 1 46.54 29.22 -19.82
CA MET A 1 46.06 30.37 -19.01
C MET A 1 45.28 29.77 -17.86
N GLY A 2 45.63 29.86 -16.58
CA GLY A 2 46.71 30.49 -15.83
C GLY A 2 46.37 30.28 -14.34
N ALA A 3 47.39 30.05 -13.51
CA ALA A 3 47.42 29.99 -12.04
C ALA A 3 46.59 28.86 -11.35
N ALA A 4 47.11 27.90 -10.57
CA ALA A 4 48.22 27.78 -9.61
C ALA A 4 47.93 28.31 -8.18
N TRP A 5 48.55 27.62 -7.20
CA TRP A 5 48.81 27.92 -5.76
C TRP A 5 47.75 27.39 -4.75
N SER A 6 48.01 26.31 -3.98
CA SER A 6 48.83 26.18 -2.73
C SER A 6 48.04 26.69 -1.49
N SER A 7 48.04 26.14 -0.27
CA SER A 7 48.87 25.18 0.47
C SER A 7 48.35 24.98 1.92
N TRP A 8 48.61 23.80 2.50
CA TRP A 8 49.13 23.48 3.87
C TRP A 8 48.36 23.81 5.18
N ASP A 9 48.02 22.71 5.90
CA ASP A 9 48.21 22.30 7.33
C ASP A 9 49.15 23.11 8.26
N PRO A 10 49.37 22.81 9.58
CA PRO A 10 48.65 22.02 10.63
C PRO A 10 48.65 22.66 12.07
N LEU A 11 48.08 21.96 13.06
CA LEU A 11 48.42 21.85 14.51
C LEU A 11 48.98 23.04 15.34
N SER A 12 48.31 23.32 16.48
CA SER A 12 48.91 23.90 17.71
C SER A 12 48.16 23.32 18.92
N ALA A 13 48.70 22.38 19.69
CA ALA A 13 49.75 22.44 20.72
C ALA A 13 49.22 22.66 22.16
N CYS A 14 49.33 21.56 22.93
CA CYS A 14 49.50 21.36 24.38
C CYS A 14 49.59 22.57 25.34
N ALA A 15 48.93 22.47 26.51
CA ALA A 15 49.56 22.17 27.82
C ALA A 15 48.73 22.62 29.05
N GLY A 16 48.71 21.80 30.11
CA GLY A 16 48.62 22.24 31.53
C GLY A 16 47.42 21.76 32.37
N GLY A 17 47.65 20.81 33.30
CA GLY A 17 46.73 20.44 34.41
C GLY A 17 46.77 21.45 35.59
N PRO A 18 46.38 21.11 36.85
CA PRO A 18 45.84 19.87 37.43
C PRO A 18 44.49 20.02 38.18
N ALA A 19 44.00 18.91 38.76
CA ALA A 19 42.77 18.75 39.55
C ALA A 19 42.67 19.63 40.81
N PRO A 20 41.45 19.78 41.37
CA PRO A 20 41.14 18.96 42.55
C PRO A 20 39.74 18.35 42.57
N ALA A 21 39.61 17.33 43.43
CA ALA A 21 38.41 16.57 43.73
C ALA A 21 37.26 17.41 44.28
N ASN A 22 36.03 17.04 43.93
CA ASN A 22 34.91 17.06 44.86
C ASN A 22 33.84 16.07 44.42
N GLY A 23 33.43 15.20 45.35
CA GLY A 23 32.39 14.22 45.14
C GLY A 23 31.02 14.89 44.97
N GLN A 24 30.28 14.44 43.97
CA GLN A 24 28.84 14.55 43.92
C GLN A 24 28.29 13.21 43.40
N THR A 25 27.66 12.48 44.29
CA THR A 25 26.77 11.36 43.98
C THR A 25 25.54 11.91 43.27
N SER A 26 25.45 11.76 41.95
CA SER A 26 24.24 12.08 41.18
C SER A 26 23.25 10.90 41.28
N SER A 27 22.45 10.89 42.33
CA SER A 27 21.15 10.22 42.32
C SER A 27 20.18 11.11 41.53
N GLY A 28 20.00 10.84 40.24
CA GLY A 28 19.13 11.69 39.41
C GLY A 28 18.88 11.17 37.99
N GLY A 29 18.95 9.86 37.75
CA GLY A 29 18.65 9.28 36.43
C GLY A 29 17.21 8.78 36.26
N GLY A 30 16.44 8.66 37.35
CA GLY A 30 15.14 8.00 37.30
C GLY A 30 13.96 8.89 36.88
N SER A 31 14.06 10.23 36.98
CA SER A 31 12.94 11.11 36.65
C SER A 31 12.85 11.44 35.16
N GLN A 32 13.97 11.67 34.47
CA GLN A 32 13.92 12.04 33.04
C GLN A 32 13.44 10.90 32.13
N GLU A 33 13.83 9.65 32.40
CA GLU A 33 13.34 8.50 31.62
C GLU A 33 11.86 8.22 31.87
N VAL A 34 11.37 8.47 33.09
CA VAL A 34 9.96 8.29 33.44
C VAL A 34 9.10 9.41 32.84
N ASP A 35 9.57 10.66 32.88
CA ASP A 35 8.85 11.78 32.29
C ASP A 35 8.74 11.63 30.76
N GLN A 36 9.81 11.16 30.10
CA GLN A 36 9.81 10.92 28.66
C GLN A 36 8.87 9.76 28.25
N ALA A 37 8.83 8.69 29.04
CA ALA A 37 7.89 7.58 28.80
C ALA A 37 6.42 7.99 29.03
N VAL A 38 6.15 8.88 30.00
CA VAL A 38 4.79 9.40 30.24
C VAL A 38 4.32 10.29 29.09
N ASP A 39 5.20 11.10 28.52
CA ASP A 39 4.88 11.92 27.33
C ASP A 39 4.61 11.05 26.09
N GLU A 40 5.39 9.99 25.87
CA GLU A 40 5.17 9.04 24.76
C GLU A 40 3.84 8.28 24.90
N ILE A 41 3.50 7.82 26.10
CA ILE A 41 2.22 7.15 26.36
C ILE A 41 1.05 8.12 26.17
N SER A 42 1.21 9.39 26.58
CA SER A 42 0.18 10.41 26.42
C SER A 42 -0.06 10.77 24.94
N ALA A 43 1.00 10.80 24.13
CA ALA A 43 0.89 11.01 22.68
C ALA A 43 0.20 9.82 21.99
N GLN A 44 0.59 8.59 22.33
CA GLN A 44 -0.05 7.38 21.79
C GLN A 44 -1.53 7.27 22.19
N ALA A 45 -1.88 7.69 23.41
CA ALA A 45 -3.27 7.73 23.86
C ALA A 45 -4.11 8.76 23.10
N ALA A 46 -3.53 9.93 22.78
CA ALA A 46 -4.21 10.96 21.99
C ALA A 46 -4.44 10.51 20.54
N GLU A 47 -3.43 9.90 19.90
CA GLU A 47 -3.56 9.34 18.55
C GLU A 47 -4.61 8.21 18.50
N LEU A 48 -4.65 7.35 19.53
CA LEU A 48 -5.65 6.30 19.64
C LEU A 48 -7.06 6.88 19.87
N GLU A 49 -7.20 7.91 20.69
CA GLU A 49 -8.50 8.56 20.94
C GLU A 49 -9.01 9.29 19.69
N GLU A 50 -8.13 9.93 18.92
CA GLU A 50 -8.46 10.54 17.63
C GLU A 50 -8.87 9.49 16.60
N ALA A 51 -8.14 8.38 16.50
CA ALA A 51 -8.48 7.26 15.62
C ALA A 51 -9.82 6.62 16.01
N MET A 52 -10.09 6.44 17.30
CA MET A 52 -11.36 5.91 17.80
C MET A 52 -12.52 6.89 17.55
N MET A 53 -12.29 8.20 17.68
CA MET A 53 -13.30 9.23 17.44
C MET A 53 -13.62 9.34 15.95
N GLN A 54 -12.62 9.24 15.08
CA GLN A 54 -12.81 9.20 13.63
C GLN A 54 -13.50 7.90 13.19
N GLU A 55 -13.17 6.76 13.79
CA GLU A 55 -13.85 5.49 13.51
C GLU A 55 -15.31 5.51 14.01
N ALA A 56 -15.59 6.10 15.16
CA ALA A 56 -16.95 6.31 15.66
C ALA A 56 -17.75 7.29 14.77
N MET A 57 -17.11 8.37 14.30
CA MET A 57 -17.72 9.31 13.36
C MET A 57 -17.99 8.63 12.01
N TYR A 58 -17.09 7.75 11.55
CA TYR A 58 -17.28 6.97 10.33
C TYR A 58 -18.39 5.93 10.48
N GLN A 59 -18.44 5.19 11.59
CA GLN A 59 -19.56 4.31 11.95
C GLN A 59 -20.88 5.09 11.95
N SER A 60 -20.88 6.34 12.42
CA SER A 60 -22.05 7.24 12.39
C SER A 60 -22.39 7.80 11.00
N LEU A 61 -21.43 7.90 10.07
CA LEU A 61 -21.68 8.34 8.69
C LEU A 61 -22.14 7.19 7.80
N VAL A 62 -21.70 5.95 8.11
CA VAL A 62 -22.14 4.73 7.44
C VAL A 62 -23.46 4.21 8.02
N ASN A 63 -23.72 4.43 9.31
CA ASN A 63 -25.03 4.24 9.92
C ASN A 63 -25.83 5.56 9.86
N VAL A 64 -26.55 5.78 8.76
CA VAL A 64 -27.64 6.76 8.75
C VAL A 64 -28.61 6.42 9.89
N PRO A 65 -28.92 7.33 10.82
CA PRO A 65 -29.89 7.03 11.85
C PRO A 65 -31.26 6.90 11.17
N ALA A 66 -31.77 5.66 11.14
CA ALA A 66 -33.18 5.41 10.97
C ALA A 66 -33.91 6.05 12.17
N ALA A 67 -34.23 7.33 12.04
CA ALA A 67 -35.24 7.98 12.86
C ALA A 67 -36.62 7.45 12.41
N VAL A 68 -36.86 6.17 12.66
CA VAL A 68 -38.20 5.57 12.72
C VAL A 68 -38.13 4.53 13.83
N GLU A 69 -38.77 4.84 14.95
CA GLU A 69 -39.02 3.85 16.00
C GLU A 69 -39.80 2.68 15.39
N GLY A 70 -39.14 1.53 15.26
CA GLY A 70 -39.79 0.28 14.89
C GLY A 70 -38.80 -0.70 14.33
N HIS A 71 -38.31 -1.63 15.19
CA HIS A 71 -37.62 -2.88 14.83
C HIS A 71 -37.20 -3.01 13.35
N GLU A 72 -36.00 -2.55 13.00
CA GLU A 72 -35.41 -2.84 11.69
C GLU A 72 -34.18 -3.73 11.89
N ASP A 73 -34.33 -4.96 11.40
CA ASP A 73 -33.31 -6.01 11.33
C ASP A 73 -31.98 -5.46 10.82
N SER A 74 -30.92 -5.66 11.61
CA SER A 74 -29.52 -5.45 11.18
C SER A 74 -29.21 -6.15 9.85
N ASP A 75 -29.93 -7.25 9.57
CA ASP A 75 -29.82 -8.01 8.33
C ASP A 75 -30.40 -7.26 7.12
N LEU A 76 -31.39 -6.39 7.33
CA LEU A 76 -32.00 -5.58 6.28
C LEU A 76 -31.09 -4.42 5.85
N GLN A 77 -30.38 -3.79 6.80
CA GLN A 77 -29.38 -2.76 6.50
C GLN A 77 -28.15 -3.34 5.79
N ALA A 78 -27.68 -4.51 6.21
CA ALA A 78 -26.63 -5.25 5.49
C ALA A 78 -27.08 -5.63 4.07
N ALA A 79 -28.34 -6.04 3.89
CA ALA A 79 -28.92 -6.35 2.58
C ALA A 79 -29.05 -5.11 1.68
N ILE A 80 -29.36 -3.93 2.24
CA ILE A 80 -29.42 -2.67 1.48
C ILE A 80 -28.02 -2.20 1.04
N GLN A 81 -27.00 -2.32 1.91
CA GLN A 81 -25.61 -2.05 1.53
C GLN A 81 -25.07 -3.05 0.49
N GLN A 82 -25.47 -4.32 0.57
CA GLN A 82 -25.20 -5.31 -0.49
C GLN A 82 -25.97 -5.04 -1.78
N SER A 83 -27.20 -4.52 -1.70
CA SER A 83 -28.06 -4.17 -2.84
C SER A 83 -27.55 -2.97 -3.64
N MET A 84 -26.71 -2.12 -3.04
CA MET A 84 -26.11 -0.96 -3.68
C MET A 84 -24.71 -1.24 -4.27
N ARG A 85 -24.16 -2.44 -4.06
CA ARG A 85 -22.98 -2.87 -4.82
C ARG A 85 -23.41 -3.07 -6.28
N PRO A 86 -22.70 -2.47 -7.27
CA PRO A 86 -22.80 -2.94 -8.64
C PRO A 86 -22.54 -4.44 -8.62
N GLN A 87 -23.56 -5.25 -8.91
CA GLN A 87 -23.35 -6.68 -9.04
C GLN A 87 -22.49 -6.87 -10.27
N ALA A 88 -21.21 -7.20 -10.05
CA ALA A 88 -20.35 -7.65 -11.12
C ALA A 88 -21.11 -8.75 -11.89
N PRO A 89 -21.09 -8.74 -13.24
CA PRO A 89 -21.72 -9.78 -14.02
C PRO A 89 -21.34 -11.17 -13.47
N PRO A 90 -22.26 -12.15 -13.50
CA PRO A 90 -21.95 -13.50 -13.03
C PRO A 90 -20.68 -13.97 -13.73
N GLU A 91 -19.68 -14.32 -12.91
CA GLU A 91 -18.36 -14.68 -13.40
C GLU A 91 -18.52 -15.85 -14.40
N PRO A 92 -17.96 -15.75 -15.61
CA PRO A 92 -18.01 -16.87 -16.55
C PRO A 92 -17.38 -18.10 -15.89
N ALA A 93 -17.82 -19.30 -16.32
CA ALA A 93 -17.27 -20.54 -15.80
C ALA A 93 -15.73 -20.51 -15.86
N PRO A 94 -15.03 -20.96 -14.80
CA PRO A 94 -13.58 -20.83 -14.72
C PRO A 94 -12.93 -21.61 -15.85
N THR A 95 -12.03 -20.96 -16.58
CA THR A 95 -11.22 -21.59 -17.63
C THR A 95 -10.17 -22.52 -17.02
N GLU A 96 -9.57 -23.40 -17.82
CA GLU A 96 -8.49 -24.27 -17.33
C GLU A 96 -7.30 -23.45 -16.82
N GLU A 97 -7.00 -22.36 -17.51
CA GLU A 97 -5.93 -21.44 -17.18
C GLU A 97 -6.23 -20.68 -15.87
N SER A 98 -7.47 -20.22 -15.66
CA SER A 98 -7.91 -19.61 -14.39
C SER A 98 -7.81 -20.60 -13.23
N MET A 99 -8.23 -21.86 -13.43
CA MET A 99 -8.06 -22.92 -12.43
C MET A 99 -6.60 -23.24 -12.13
N ARG A 100 -5.70 -23.12 -13.12
CA ARG A 100 -4.26 -23.28 -12.92
C ARG A 100 -3.69 -22.13 -12.09
N LEU A 101 -4.11 -20.90 -12.37
CA LEU A 101 -3.73 -19.71 -11.62
C LEU A 101 -4.19 -19.79 -10.16
N GLN A 102 -5.42 -20.26 -9.92
CA GLN A 102 -5.92 -20.50 -8.56
C GLN A 102 -5.10 -21.59 -7.83
N ARG A 103 -4.74 -22.69 -8.50
CA ARG A 103 -3.87 -23.72 -7.91
C ARG A 103 -2.48 -23.20 -7.56
N LEU A 104 -1.90 -22.34 -8.41
CA LEU A 104 -0.64 -21.68 -8.11
C LEU A 104 -0.77 -20.85 -6.82
N LEU A 105 -1.83 -20.05 -6.72
CA LEU A 105 -2.14 -19.23 -5.55
C LEU A 105 -2.27 -20.09 -4.27
N ASP A 106 -3.01 -21.19 -4.36
CA ASP A 106 -3.20 -22.14 -3.25
C ASP A 106 -1.86 -22.81 -2.85
N SER A 107 -1.03 -23.18 -3.84
CA SER A 107 0.28 -23.81 -3.59
C SER A 107 1.27 -22.89 -2.90
N LEU A 108 1.11 -21.57 -3.07
CA LEU A 108 1.91 -20.54 -2.42
C LEU A 108 1.35 -20.14 -1.05
N GLY A 109 0.27 -20.78 -0.60
CA GLY A 109 -0.37 -20.47 0.68
C GLY A 109 -0.95 -19.06 0.71
N MET A 110 -1.44 -18.56 -0.43
CA MET A 110 -2.05 -17.24 -0.54
C MET A 110 -3.58 -17.34 -0.51
N LYS A 111 -4.24 -16.19 -0.30
CA LYS A 111 -5.70 -16.05 -0.44
C LYS A 111 -6.07 -14.69 -1.03
N ARG A 112 -7.30 -14.61 -1.54
CA ARG A 112 -7.90 -13.38 -2.07
C ARG A 112 -8.72 -12.69 -0.97
N ILE A 113 -8.64 -11.37 -0.90
CA ILE A 113 -9.45 -10.52 -0.02
C ILE A 113 -10.16 -9.47 -0.88
N ASP A 114 -11.49 -9.48 -0.85
CA ASP A 114 -12.30 -8.39 -1.39
C ASP A 114 -12.16 -7.15 -0.49
N VAL A 115 -11.65 -6.07 -1.07
CA VAL A 115 -11.40 -4.80 -0.39
C VAL A 115 -12.48 -3.75 -0.69
N GLY A 116 -13.53 -4.13 -1.43
CA GLY A 116 -14.56 -3.20 -1.89
C GLY A 116 -14.09 -2.32 -3.05
N SER A 117 -14.97 -1.42 -3.50
CA SER A 117 -14.76 -0.57 -4.67
C SER A 117 -14.90 0.93 -4.38
N THR A 118 -15.02 1.31 -3.09
CA THR A 118 -15.25 2.70 -2.68
C THR A 118 -14.24 3.16 -1.64
N ASN A 119 -13.88 4.44 -1.70
CA ASN A 119 -13.01 5.11 -0.74
C ASN A 119 -13.54 6.53 -0.46
N LEU A 120 -12.89 7.29 0.43
CA LEU A 120 -13.16 8.70 0.64
C LEU A 120 -12.02 9.55 0.07
N SER A 121 -12.34 10.73 -0.45
CA SER A 121 -11.38 11.78 -0.74
C SER A 121 -11.03 12.56 0.53
N GLU A 122 -10.12 13.53 0.38
CA GLU A 122 -9.58 14.38 1.44
C GLU A 122 -10.63 15.27 2.10
N ASP A 123 -11.65 15.66 1.33
CA ASP A 123 -12.81 16.42 1.78
C ASP A 123 -13.96 15.53 2.28
N GLY A 124 -13.76 14.21 2.32
CA GLY A 124 -14.73 13.23 2.77
C GLY A 124 -15.79 12.85 1.72
N ALA A 125 -15.62 13.25 0.45
CA ALA A 125 -16.52 12.83 -0.61
C ALA A 125 -16.30 11.35 -0.99
N LEU A 126 -17.37 10.67 -1.40
CA LEU A 126 -17.31 9.27 -1.79
C LEU A 126 -16.66 9.11 -3.16
N LEU A 127 -15.60 8.31 -3.23
CA LEU A 127 -14.93 7.89 -4.46
C LEU A 127 -15.38 6.47 -4.84
N SER A 128 -15.77 6.27 -6.09
CA SER A 128 -16.04 4.95 -6.69
C SER A 128 -14.82 4.41 -7.46
N ASN A 129 -14.90 3.14 -7.88
CA ASN A 129 -13.88 2.45 -8.68
C ASN A 129 -12.49 2.42 -8.03
N GLN A 130 -12.46 2.30 -6.71
CA GLN A 130 -11.25 2.31 -5.90
C GLN A 130 -10.67 0.91 -5.66
N CYS A 131 -11.31 -0.15 -6.17
CA CYS A 131 -10.92 -1.54 -5.91
C CYS A 131 -9.48 -1.84 -6.29
N PHE A 132 -8.99 -1.25 -7.38
CA PHE A 132 -7.60 -1.39 -7.82
C PHE A 132 -6.59 -0.82 -6.79
N TYR A 133 -6.73 0.45 -6.41
CA TYR A 133 -5.84 1.11 -5.47
C TYR A 133 -5.92 0.49 -4.06
N LEU A 134 -7.13 0.13 -3.63
CA LEU A 134 -7.37 -0.56 -2.36
C LEU A 134 -6.71 -1.94 -2.35
N ALA A 135 -6.74 -2.68 -3.47
CA ALA A 135 -6.14 -4.01 -3.55
C ALA A 135 -4.61 -3.93 -3.47
N ILE A 136 -4.00 -2.96 -4.16
CA ILE A 136 -2.56 -2.68 -4.07
C ILE A 136 -2.20 -2.29 -2.65
N ALA A 137 -2.87 -1.29 -2.06
CA ALA A 137 -2.59 -0.82 -0.71
C ALA A 137 -2.69 -1.95 0.32
N ARG A 138 -3.76 -2.75 0.25
CA ARG A 138 -3.97 -3.86 1.18
C ARG A 138 -2.91 -4.95 1.06
N SER A 139 -2.49 -5.29 -0.16
CA SER A 139 -1.44 -6.28 -0.40
C SER A 139 -0.04 -5.76 -0.05
N TRP A 140 0.22 -4.49 -0.37
CA TRP A 140 1.48 -3.83 -0.07
C TRP A 140 1.73 -3.73 1.44
N LEU A 141 0.75 -3.21 2.19
CA LEU A 141 0.86 -2.99 3.63
C LEU A 141 0.78 -4.27 4.48
N ALA A 142 0.38 -5.40 3.89
CA ALA A 142 -0.13 -6.60 4.55
C ALA A 142 0.57 -7.02 5.86
N SER A 143 0.25 -6.36 6.96
CA SER A 143 0.67 -6.68 8.32
C SER A 143 -0.56 -7.03 9.13
N ALA A 144 -0.44 -8.05 9.98
CA ALA A 144 -1.50 -8.46 10.89
C ALA A 144 -1.91 -7.32 11.86
N GLU A 145 -0.99 -6.38 12.13
CA GLU A 145 -1.21 -5.22 13.00
C GLU A 145 -1.70 -3.98 12.23
N HIS A 146 -1.32 -3.83 10.95
CA HIS A 146 -1.64 -2.64 10.13
C HIS A 146 -2.78 -2.89 9.14
N GLY A 147 -3.55 -3.95 9.33
CA GLY A 147 -4.81 -4.20 8.61
C GLY A 147 -5.95 -3.24 8.98
N SER A 148 -5.65 -2.15 9.69
CA SER A 148 -6.62 -1.08 9.96
C SER A 148 -7.08 -0.46 8.64
N GLY A 149 -8.39 -0.28 8.51
CA GLY A 149 -8.99 0.18 7.25
C GLY A 149 -8.49 1.58 6.82
N MET A 150 -8.09 2.44 7.76
CA MET A 150 -7.68 3.82 7.45
C MET A 150 -6.33 3.88 6.71
N LEU A 151 -5.30 3.19 7.20
CA LEU A 151 -3.99 3.21 6.53
C LEU A 151 -4.07 2.67 5.10
N VAL A 152 -4.88 1.63 4.88
CA VAL A 152 -5.15 1.09 3.53
C VAL A 152 -5.83 2.13 2.64
N ARG A 153 -6.81 2.87 3.18
CA ARG A 153 -7.53 3.91 2.43
C ARG A 153 -6.66 5.11 2.09
N ASP A 154 -5.84 5.58 3.03
CA ASP A 154 -4.93 6.69 2.81
C ASP A 154 -3.85 6.32 1.80
N SER A 155 -3.30 5.11 1.92
CA SER A 155 -2.32 4.59 0.96
C SER A 155 -2.95 4.40 -0.42
N ALA A 156 -4.20 3.94 -0.51
CA ALA A 156 -4.92 3.84 -1.78
C ALA A 156 -5.15 5.22 -2.42
N LEU A 157 -5.49 6.24 -1.62
CA LEU A 157 -5.66 7.60 -2.10
C LEU A 157 -4.33 8.21 -2.59
N GLN A 158 -3.23 7.95 -1.87
CA GLN A 158 -1.90 8.35 -2.32
C GLN A 158 -1.52 7.67 -3.64
N LEU A 159 -1.71 6.35 -3.74
CA LEU A 159 -1.48 5.59 -4.98
C LEU A 159 -2.29 6.15 -6.14
N LYS A 160 -3.57 6.47 -5.91
CA LYS A 160 -4.44 7.10 -6.91
C LYS A 160 -3.82 8.39 -7.44
N ARG A 161 -3.48 9.33 -6.55
CA ARG A 161 -2.90 10.62 -6.94
C ARG A 161 -1.60 10.46 -7.70
N GLU A 162 -0.70 9.61 -7.21
CA GLU A 162 0.60 9.40 -7.86
C GLU A 162 0.43 8.79 -9.24
N ILE A 163 -0.44 7.78 -9.40
CA ILE A 163 -0.72 7.15 -10.69
C ILE A 163 -1.36 8.16 -11.64
N GLU A 164 -2.43 8.85 -11.23
CA GLU A 164 -3.14 9.84 -12.05
C GLU A 164 -2.25 11.02 -12.46
N ALA A 165 -1.39 11.51 -11.57
CA ALA A 165 -0.43 12.56 -11.90
C ALA A 165 0.55 12.12 -13.00
N CYS A 166 1.03 10.87 -12.96
CA CYS A 166 1.87 10.34 -14.02
C CYS A 166 1.11 10.27 -15.36
N VAL A 167 -0.14 9.83 -15.34
CA VAL A 167 -0.97 9.79 -16.56
C VAL A 167 -1.14 11.17 -17.16
N PHE A 168 -1.42 12.15 -16.31
CA PHE A 168 -1.58 13.54 -16.73
C PHE A 168 -0.31 14.06 -17.42
N CYS A 169 0.87 13.75 -16.89
CA CYS A 169 2.13 14.14 -17.52
C CYS A 169 2.36 13.52 -18.90
N VAL A 170 1.93 12.27 -19.11
CA VAL A 170 2.12 11.55 -20.38
C VAL A 170 1.08 11.95 -21.42
N ARG A 171 -0.19 12.14 -21.02
CA ARG A 171 -1.31 12.39 -21.95
C ARG A 171 -1.68 13.86 -22.13
N GLY A 172 -1.28 14.75 -21.22
CA GLY A 172 -1.55 16.19 -21.28
C GLY A 172 -2.99 16.63 -20.96
N ASP A 173 -3.95 15.70 -20.88
CA ASP A 173 -5.32 15.97 -20.43
C ASP A 173 -5.83 14.85 -19.50
N ALA A 174 -6.29 15.22 -18.30
CA ALA A 174 -6.86 14.31 -17.30
C ALA A 174 -8.39 14.20 -17.41
N ARG A 175 -9.05 15.04 -18.22
CA ARG A 175 -10.51 15.17 -18.23
C ARG A 175 -11.27 14.00 -18.86
N GLU A 176 -10.57 13.05 -19.47
CA GLU A 176 -11.15 11.84 -20.07
C GLU A 176 -10.75 10.54 -19.32
N LEU A 177 -10.24 10.64 -18.09
CA LEU A 177 -10.14 9.49 -17.20
C LEU A 177 -11.53 9.18 -16.67
N GLY A 178 -12.38 8.59 -17.52
CA GLY A 178 -13.73 8.19 -17.17
C GLY A 178 -13.73 7.24 -15.97
N ASP A 179 -14.88 7.17 -15.29
CA ASP A 179 -15.15 6.31 -14.12
C ASP A 179 -15.09 4.79 -14.44
N GLU A 180 -14.38 4.36 -15.48
CA GLU A 180 -14.27 2.96 -15.89
C GLU A 180 -13.09 2.30 -15.16
N ALA A 181 -13.39 1.30 -14.33
CA ALA A 181 -12.43 0.64 -13.43
C ALA A 181 -11.22 -0.01 -14.13
N GLU A 182 -11.29 -0.28 -15.44
CA GLU A 182 -10.24 -0.93 -16.23
C GLU A 182 -9.27 0.04 -16.90
N ALA A 183 -9.57 1.35 -16.93
CA ALA A 183 -8.67 2.32 -17.54
C ALA A 183 -7.30 2.39 -16.83
N TYR A 184 -7.24 2.01 -15.54
CA TYR A 184 -6.10 2.32 -14.67
C TYR A 184 -4.92 1.36 -14.74
N THR A 185 -5.12 0.09 -15.13
CA THR A 185 -4.02 -0.86 -15.35
C THR A 185 -3.16 -0.46 -16.54
N ASP A 186 -3.77 0.10 -17.59
CA ASP A 186 -3.05 0.60 -18.76
C ASP A 186 -2.02 1.68 -18.39
N TYR A 187 -2.26 2.39 -17.28
CA TYR A 187 -1.42 3.48 -16.82
C TYR A 187 -0.32 3.09 -15.85
N LEU A 188 -0.35 1.87 -15.29
CA LEU A 188 0.79 1.35 -14.51
C LEU A 188 2.07 1.40 -15.34
N SER A 189 1.96 1.11 -16.63
CA SER A 189 3.07 1.21 -17.58
C SER A 189 3.72 2.61 -17.58
N CYS A 190 2.93 3.68 -17.55
CA CYS A 190 3.42 5.07 -17.57
C CYS A 190 4.13 5.45 -16.27
N VAL A 191 3.59 5.00 -15.13
CA VAL A 191 4.15 5.26 -13.80
C VAL A 191 5.49 4.53 -13.64
N ILE A 192 5.55 3.30 -14.15
CA ILE A 192 6.72 2.43 -14.02
C ILE A 192 7.84 2.78 -15.00
N GLN A 193 7.48 3.31 -16.17
CA GLN A 193 8.42 3.87 -17.16
C GLN A 193 9.20 5.10 -16.68
N GLY A 194 9.05 5.51 -15.42
CA GLY A 194 9.80 6.63 -14.84
C GLY A 194 9.47 7.97 -15.50
N GLN A 195 8.33 8.05 -16.21
CA GLN A 195 7.84 9.27 -16.84
C GLN A 195 7.14 10.18 -15.83
N SER A 196 7.11 9.78 -14.55
CA SER A 196 6.70 10.63 -13.45
C SER A 196 7.72 11.76 -13.23
N PRO A 197 7.28 13.02 -13.11
CA PRO A 197 8.16 14.11 -12.65
C PRO A 197 8.58 13.94 -11.18
N ALA A 198 7.88 13.09 -10.41
CA ALA A 198 8.24 12.76 -9.03
C ALA A 198 9.32 11.66 -9.02
N SER A 199 10.58 12.07 -9.12
CA SER A 199 11.79 11.23 -9.11
C SER A 199 12.07 10.51 -7.77
N THR A 200 11.08 10.42 -6.88
CA THR A 200 11.13 9.86 -5.52
C THR A 200 9.76 9.33 -5.07
N SER A 201 8.89 8.89 -5.99
CA SER A 201 7.58 8.33 -5.60
C SER A 201 7.75 6.94 -4.98
N ALA A 202 6.91 6.60 -3.99
CA ALA A 202 6.92 5.30 -3.34
C ALA A 202 6.65 4.15 -4.33
N ILE A 203 6.00 4.46 -5.46
CA ILE A 203 5.75 3.51 -6.55
C ILE A 203 7.02 3.14 -7.32
N ALA A 204 8.05 4.00 -7.37
CA ALA A 204 9.28 3.69 -8.10
C ALA A 204 10.01 2.46 -7.53
N ASP A 205 9.85 2.21 -6.24
CA ASP A 205 10.43 1.08 -5.52
C ASP A 205 9.47 -0.12 -5.39
N LEU A 206 8.28 -0.03 -5.98
CA LEU A 206 7.23 -1.06 -5.90
C LEU A 206 7.28 -2.00 -7.11
N ALA A 207 6.93 -3.26 -6.88
CA ALA A 207 6.50 -4.18 -7.93
C ALA A 207 5.04 -4.57 -7.72
N ILE A 208 4.25 -4.57 -8.79
CA ILE A 208 2.84 -4.99 -8.76
C ILE A 208 2.70 -6.21 -9.65
N ALA A 209 2.24 -7.33 -9.11
CA ALA A 209 1.91 -8.53 -9.89
C ALA A 209 0.40 -8.77 -9.88
N ILE A 210 -0.18 -8.78 -11.09
CA ILE A 210 -1.60 -8.97 -11.35
C ILE A 210 -1.83 -10.40 -11.83
N PHE A 211 -2.55 -11.18 -11.03
CA PHE A 211 -3.08 -12.49 -11.41
C PHE A 211 -4.34 -12.25 -12.25
N ALA A 212 -4.20 -12.24 -13.56
CA ALA A 212 -5.29 -11.96 -14.49
C ALA A 212 -6.11 -13.23 -14.76
N SER A 213 -7.25 -13.39 -14.08
CA SER A 213 -8.06 -14.61 -14.16
C SER A 213 -8.61 -14.87 -15.57
N SER A 214 -8.94 -13.79 -16.30
CA SER A 214 -9.44 -13.85 -17.68
C SER A 214 -8.38 -14.33 -18.68
N LEU A 215 -7.10 -14.04 -18.41
CA LEU A 215 -5.96 -14.47 -19.24
C LEU A 215 -5.31 -15.76 -18.72
N GLY A 216 -5.57 -16.12 -17.46
CA GLY A 216 -4.96 -17.26 -16.79
C GLY A 216 -3.44 -17.15 -16.63
N GLY A 217 -2.96 -15.91 -16.43
CA GLY A 217 -1.54 -15.61 -16.32
C GLY A 217 -1.25 -14.53 -15.27
N ILE A 218 0.03 -14.20 -15.13
CA ILE A 218 0.52 -13.13 -14.28
C ILE A 218 1.10 -12.03 -15.16
N GLU A 219 0.62 -10.81 -14.97
CA GLU A 219 1.21 -9.61 -15.55
C GLU A 219 1.86 -8.82 -14.43
N ALA A 220 3.17 -8.61 -14.54
CA ALA A 220 3.96 -7.94 -13.52
C ALA A 220 4.53 -6.62 -14.04
N TYR A 221 4.57 -5.67 -13.12
CA TYR A 221 4.83 -4.27 -13.32
C TYR A 221 5.94 -3.90 -12.33
N GLU A 222 7.17 -3.75 -12.80
CA GLU A 222 8.37 -3.59 -11.95
C GLU A 222 8.86 -2.13 -11.98
N GLY A 223 8.69 -1.40 -10.87
CA GLY A 223 9.23 -0.06 -10.70
C GLY A 223 10.76 0.00 -10.87
N GLN A 224 11.25 1.13 -11.38
CA GLN A 224 12.67 1.29 -11.74
C GLN A 224 13.65 1.01 -10.59
N GLY A 225 13.27 1.32 -9.35
CA GLY A 225 14.08 1.11 -8.16
C GLY A 225 14.00 -0.31 -7.60
N TYR A 226 12.91 -1.04 -7.84
CA TYR A 226 12.60 -2.31 -7.20
C TYR A 226 13.72 -3.36 -7.32
N SER A 227 14.26 -3.54 -8.53
CA SER A 227 15.29 -4.57 -8.79
C SER A 227 16.62 -4.29 -8.10
N SER A 228 16.87 -3.03 -7.71
CA SER A 228 18.09 -2.61 -7.00
C SER A 228 17.99 -2.78 -5.47
N LEU A 229 16.79 -3.02 -4.95
CA LEU A 229 16.55 -3.17 -3.52
C LEU A 229 17.11 -4.51 -3.00
N PRO A 230 17.53 -4.58 -1.72
CA PRO A 230 17.79 -5.85 -1.04
C PRO A 230 16.56 -6.76 -1.05
N ARG A 231 16.76 -8.08 -1.02
CA ARG A 231 15.67 -9.08 -1.07
C ARG A 231 14.55 -8.79 -0.07
N GLU A 232 14.88 -8.45 1.17
CA GLU A 232 13.88 -8.16 2.22
C GLU A 232 12.97 -6.99 1.83
N GLN A 233 13.54 -5.94 1.25
CA GLN A 233 12.78 -4.79 0.75
C GLN A 233 12.01 -5.13 -0.52
N GLN A 234 12.54 -5.97 -1.41
CA GLN A 234 11.78 -6.49 -2.56
C GLN A 234 10.53 -7.26 -2.13
N VAL A 235 10.65 -8.11 -1.10
CA VAL A 235 9.50 -8.81 -0.52
C VAL A 235 8.50 -7.81 0.06
N ALA A 236 8.97 -6.82 0.82
CA ALA A 236 8.11 -5.78 1.40
C ALA A 236 7.40 -4.94 0.33
N ASN A 237 8.06 -4.67 -0.79
CA ASN A 237 7.58 -3.81 -1.86
C ASN A 237 6.92 -4.56 -3.02
N LEU A 238 6.58 -5.84 -2.84
CA LEU A 238 5.76 -6.58 -3.80
C LEU A 238 4.28 -6.49 -3.41
N ALA A 239 3.46 -5.89 -4.26
CA ALA A 239 2.01 -5.93 -4.18
C ALA A 239 1.46 -7.01 -5.12
N LEU A 240 0.56 -7.83 -4.62
CA LEU A 240 -0.07 -8.93 -5.34
C LEU A 240 -1.58 -8.66 -5.44
N VAL A 241 -2.10 -8.68 -6.66
CA VAL A 241 -3.49 -8.32 -6.95
C VAL A 241 -4.11 -9.40 -7.82
N TRP A 242 -5.34 -9.80 -7.50
CA TRP A 242 -6.13 -10.68 -8.36
C TRP A 242 -7.09 -9.84 -9.17
N HIS A 243 -7.08 -10.03 -10.49
CA HIS A 243 -7.98 -9.35 -11.40
C HIS A 243 -9.00 -10.35 -11.94
N ARG A 244 -10.28 -10.00 -11.79
CA ARG A 244 -11.41 -10.60 -12.49
C ARG A 244 -12.16 -9.48 -13.22
N PRO A 245 -12.91 -9.76 -14.30
CA PRO A 245 -13.56 -8.71 -15.08
C PRO A 245 -14.32 -7.70 -14.20
N GLY A 246 -13.95 -6.42 -14.31
CA GLY A 246 -14.52 -5.31 -13.55
C GLY A 246 -14.19 -5.24 -12.04
N HIS A 247 -13.27 -6.06 -11.49
CA HIS A 247 -12.95 -6.01 -10.07
C HIS A 247 -11.53 -6.49 -9.73
N PHE A 248 -10.92 -5.83 -8.74
CA PHE A 248 -9.62 -6.20 -8.19
C PHE A 248 -9.73 -6.61 -6.72
N GLU A 249 -9.01 -7.66 -6.35
CA GLU A 249 -8.94 -8.21 -5.01
C GLU A 249 -7.48 -8.22 -4.55
N ALA A 250 -7.24 -8.00 -3.26
CA ALA A 250 -5.90 -8.10 -2.71
C ALA A 250 -5.50 -9.58 -2.58
N VAL A 251 -4.28 -9.93 -3.00
CA VAL A 251 -3.69 -11.24 -2.72
C VAL A 251 -2.72 -11.09 -1.55
N VAL A 252 -2.91 -11.92 -0.54
CA VAL A 252 -2.15 -11.91 0.72
C VAL A 252 -1.82 -13.33 1.15
N ALA A 253 -0.96 -13.50 2.15
CA ALA A 253 -0.72 -14.81 2.75
C ALA A 253 -2.00 -15.35 3.42
N SER A 254 -2.07 -16.66 3.66
CA SER A 254 -3.24 -17.33 4.24
C SER A 254 -3.69 -16.74 5.59
N ASP A 255 -2.74 -16.24 6.38
CA ASP A 255 -2.98 -15.54 7.65
C ASP A 255 -3.44 -14.08 7.47
N GLY A 256 -3.42 -13.55 6.25
CA GLY A 256 -3.74 -12.16 5.92
C GLY A 256 -2.54 -11.20 5.91
N GLY A 257 -1.35 -11.72 6.20
CA GLY A 257 -0.09 -10.99 6.22
C GLY A 257 0.62 -10.95 4.85
N LYS A 258 1.88 -10.51 4.89
CA LYS A 258 2.73 -10.34 3.72
C LYS A 258 3.21 -11.69 3.23
N VAL A 259 3.21 -11.87 1.91
CA VAL A 259 3.79 -13.05 1.30
C VAL A 259 5.31 -12.93 1.29
N GLY A 260 6.02 -13.94 1.79
CA GLY A 260 7.49 -13.96 1.89
C GLY A 260 8.26 -14.19 0.58
N ILE A 261 7.73 -13.73 -0.55
CA ILE A 261 8.25 -13.95 -1.90
C ILE A 261 8.57 -12.62 -2.58
N ASN A 262 9.65 -12.54 -3.36
CA ASN A 262 9.90 -11.40 -4.25
C ASN A 262 9.37 -11.68 -5.68
N LEU A 263 9.30 -10.64 -6.51
CA LEU A 263 8.81 -10.77 -7.89
C LEU A 263 9.55 -11.85 -8.69
N ARG A 264 10.88 -11.93 -8.60
CA ARG A 264 11.66 -12.92 -9.37
C ARG A 264 11.24 -14.34 -9.01
N GLU A 265 11.19 -14.64 -7.71
CA GLU A 265 10.78 -15.94 -7.18
C GLU A 265 9.34 -16.29 -7.62
N LEU A 266 8.42 -15.30 -7.60
CA LEU A 266 7.04 -15.51 -8.06
C LEU A 266 6.99 -15.93 -9.53
N ILE A 267 7.72 -15.23 -10.40
CA ILE A 267 7.77 -15.52 -11.83
C ILE A 267 8.39 -16.91 -12.09
N GLU A 268 9.47 -17.25 -11.39
CA GLU A 268 10.12 -18.57 -11.52
C GLU A 268 9.19 -19.71 -11.09
N ILE A 269 8.46 -19.56 -9.97
CA ILE A 269 7.50 -20.57 -9.52
C ILE A 269 6.32 -20.68 -10.50
N ALA A 270 5.78 -19.55 -10.98
CA ALA A 270 4.68 -19.53 -11.93
C ALA A 270 5.05 -20.26 -13.23
N GLN A 271 6.21 -19.96 -13.80
CA GLN A 271 6.72 -20.63 -15.00
C GLN A 271 6.94 -22.13 -14.76
N GLY A 272 7.49 -22.51 -13.60
CA GLY A 272 7.64 -23.91 -13.19
C GLY A 272 6.32 -24.67 -13.10
N GLN A 273 5.19 -23.98 -12.89
CA GLN A 273 3.85 -24.54 -12.86
C GLN A 273 3.06 -24.36 -14.17
N ASN A 274 3.73 -23.98 -15.27
CA ASN A 274 3.11 -23.71 -16.58
C ASN A 274 2.03 -22.61 -16.53
N VAL A 275 2.24 -21.60 -15.69
CA VAL A 275 1.48 -20.34 -15.70
C VAL A 275 2.27 -19.32 -16.51
N VAL A 276 1.61 -18.69 -17.49
CA VAL A 276 2.23 -17.63 -18.29
C VAL A 276 2.47 -16.43 -17.39
N ALA A 277 3.71 -15.93 -17.36
CA ALA A 277 4.07 -14.78 -16.56
C ALA A 277 4.91 -13.81 -17.41
N ALA A 278 4.45 -12.58 -17.52
CA ALA A 278 5.13 -11.51 -18.24
C ALA A 278 5.54 -10.41 -17.26
N VAL A 279 6.76 -9.89 -17.42
CA VAL A 279 7.23 -8.72 -16.67
C VAL A 279 7.37 -7.58 -17.65
N VAL A 280 6.56 -6.54 -17.46
CA VAL A 280 6.68 -5.26 -18.15
C VAL A 280 7.81 -4.50 -17.47
N LYS A 281 8.95 -4.42 -18.17
CA LYS A 281 10.16 -3.71 -17.73
C LYS A 281 10.39 -2.47 -18.59
N ASN A 282 11.12 -1.51 -18.02
CA ASN A 282 11.72 -0.38 -18.73
C ASN A 282 12.80 -0.84 -19.71
#